data_AF-A0A9W6HQB3-F1
#
_entry.id   AF-A0A9W6HQB3-F1
#
_cell.length_a   1.000
_cell.length_b   1.000
_cell.length_c   1.000
_cell.angle_alpha   90.00
_cell.angle_beta   90.00
_cell.angle_gamma   90.00
#
_symmetry.space_group_name_H-M   'P 1'
#
loop_
_entity.id
_entity.type
_entity.pdbx_description
1 polymer ?
#
loop_
_entity_poly.entity_id
_entity_poly.type
_entity_poly.pdbx_seq_one_letter_code
_entity_poly.pdbx_strand_id
1 'polypeptide(L)'
;MGAWRAWLSAICLIVAAILVPVSIVGAWARAQLVDEDAFVATLAPLSSDADVRQMIVDETMRAITTQTDFGALTSDVIDAVASLGLPASAVSALDLLKEPAAAGLEGIVRRGITDVVDSDRFSEIWATTLRTTHRALVTAATSDGGGLVVRTEDGVGIQMGEIVSQVRQGLQARDARVARLIPQVDHVIVLGDGQSLQLLRSGYGLVVAAGWWLPFPTIGLFVLGVLLARRRTTALLGAGVALLVGGIVLVAGIAIGSAAVSTAASGSGLSPAGLGAVYGLLSEALSRTAVVTAFVGAVVAALAWSRSGGRTPSRLRMSLGALNAEARRALALRGLDTGAFGAWLFRHPTAIGVMLLVLAIVWLALLRPLTLGDAAGVFAVLLITWWLSALLQRRPDERGDDSATERG
;
A
#
# COMPACT_ATOMS: atom_id res chain seq x y z
N MET A 1 3.96 -35.08 28.47
CA MET A 1 3.50 -34.89 27.07
C MET A 1 2.93 -33.51 26.73
N GLY A 2 2.62 -32.62 27.69
CA GLY A 2 2.02 -31.30 27.39
C GLY A 2 2.98 -30.17 27.00
N ALA A 3 4.26 -30.25 27.41
CA ALA A 3 5.25 -29.19 27.19
C ALA A 3 5.66 -29.06 25.72
N TRP A 4 5.87 -30.18 25.02
CA TRP A 4 6.20 -30.21 23.60
C TRP A 4 5.14 -29.53 22.73
N ARG A 5 3.86 -29.82 22.96
CA ARG A 5 2.75 -29.20 22.22
C ARG A 5 2.64 -27.70 22.48
N ALA A 6 2.92 -27.25 23.70
CA ALA A 6 2.93 -25.83 24.04
C ALA A 6 4.11 -25.10 23.38
N TRP A 7 5.28 -25.72 23.34
CA TRP A 7 6.47 -25.17 22.69
C TRP A 7 6.27 -25.09 21.16
N LEU A 8 5.76 -26.15 20.53
CA LEU A 8 5.44 -26.18 19.11
C LEU A 8 4.38 -25.13 18.72
N SER A 9 3.35 -24.98 19.56
CA SER A 9 2.34 -23.92 19.42
C SER A 9 2.96 -22.52 19.45
N ALA A 10 3.86 -22.25 20.40
CA ALA A 10 4.55 -20.97 20.50
C ALA A 10 5.41 -20.69 19.25
N ILE A 11 6.15 -21.69 18.76
CA ILE A 11 6.94 -21.57 17.54
C ILE A 11 6.04 -21.28 16.33
N CYS A 12 4.95 -22.02 16.15
CA CYS A 12 4.02 -21.76 15.05
C CYS A 12 3.48 -20.33 15.08
N LEU A 13 3.13 -19.81 16.26
CA LEU A 13 2.63 -18.44 16.41
C LEU A 13 3.71 -17.39 16.15
N ILE A 14 4.94 -17.60 16.59
CA ILE A 14 6.08 -16.70 16.33
C ILE A 14 6.40 -16.66 14.84
N VAL A 15 6.49 -17.83 14.20
CA VAL A 15 6.75 -17.92 12.76
C VAL A 15 5.61 -17.27 11.97
N ALA A 16 4.35 -17.51 12.36
CA ALA A 16 3.20 -16.84 11.75
C ALA A 16 3.28 -15.32 11.92
N ALA A 17 3.66 -14.82 13.11
CA ALA A 17 3.80 -13.39 13.37
C ALA A 17 4.82 -12.72 12.44
N ILE A 18 5.96 -13.38 12.19
CA ILE A 18 6.99 -12.90 11.27
C ILE A 18 6.51 -12.96 9.81
N LEU A 19 5.75 -13.99 9.46
CA LEU A 19 5.19 -14.15 8.12
C LEU A 19 4.09 -13.15 7.79
N VAL A 20 3.37 -12.58 8.77
CA VAL A 20 2.30 -11.59 8.54
C VAL A 20 2.77 -10.41 7.68
N PRO A 21 3.78 -9.61 8.08
CA PRO A 21 4.22 -8.47 7.27
C PRO A 21 4.76 -8.92 5.91
N VAL A 22 5.52 -10.02 5.85
CA VAL A 22 6.07 -10.57 4.60
C VAL A 22 4.96 -11.01 3.65
N SER A 23 3.90 -11.62 4.19
CA SER A 23 2.73 -12.08 3.42
C SER A 23 1.92 -10.92 2.86
N ILE A 24 1.76 -9.84 3.62
CA ILE A 24 1.02 -8.65 3.15
C ILE A 24 1.80 -7.99 2.01
N VAL A 25 3.10 -7.76 2.20
CA VAL A 25 3.96 -7.16 1.17
C VAL A 25 4.03 -8.06 -0.06
N GLY A 26 4.19 -9.37 0.11
CA GLY A 26 4.24 -10.33 -0.99
C GLY A 26 2.93 -10.39 -1.78
N ALA A 27 1.78 -10.40 -1.11
CA ALA A 27 0.48 -10.39 -1.77
C ALA A 27 0.23 -9.08 -2.54
N TRP A 28 0.55 -7.93 -1.94
CA TRP A 28 0.45 -6.63 -2.60
C TRP A 28 1.41 -6.54 -3.79
N ALA A 29 2.67 -6.92 -3.62
CA ALA A 29 3.68 -6.84 -4.67
C ALA A 29 3.29 -7.75 -5.85
N ARG A 30 2.76 -8.95 -5.58
CA ARG A 30 2.20 -9.80 -6.64
C ARG A 30 1.05 -9.12 -7.38
N ALA A 31 0.11 -8.48 -6.67
CA ALA A 31 -0.99 -7.76 -7.32
C ALA A 31 -0.44 -6.68 -8.26
N GLN A 32 0.53 -5.87 -7.81
CA GLN A 32 1.15 -4.84 -8.65
C GLN A 32 1.97 -5.39 -9.83
N LEU A 33 2.54 -6.58 -9.69
CA LEU A 33 3.44 -7.18 -10.69
C LEU A 33 2.73 -8.10 -11.71
N VAL A 34 1.53 -8.55 -11.40
CA VAL A 34 0.80 -9.56 -12.21
C VAL A 34 -0.53 -9.02 -12.71
N ASP A 35 -1.21 -8.19 -11.90
CA ASP A 35 -2.51 -7.63 -12.23
C ASP A 35 -2.36 -6.21 -12.79
N GLU A 36 -2.61 -6.08 -14.09
CA GLU A 36 -2.54 -4.80 -14.80
C GLU A 36 -3.52 -3.77 -14.23
N ASP A 37 -4.73 -4.19 -13.85
CA ASP A 37 -5.74 -3.28 -13.33
C ASP A 37 -5.33 -2.77 -11.95
N ALA A 38 -4.76 -3.63 -11.10
CA ALA A 38 -4.22 -3.22 -9.80
C ALA A 38 -3.05 -2.23 -9.95
N PHE A 39 -2.15 -2.49 -10.90
CA PHE A 39 -1.02 -1.61 -11.23
C PHE A 39 -1.49 -0.22 -11.68
N VAL A 40 -2.40 -0.18 -12.65
CA VAL A 40 -2.94 1.08 -13.19
C VAL A 40 -3.77 1.81 -12.15
N ALA A 41 -4.61 1.11 -11.37
CA ALA A 41 -5.41 1.74 -10.33
C ALA A 41 -4.55 2.41 -9.25
N THR A 42 -3.34 1.90 -9.01
CA THR A 42 -2.42 2.45 -8.01
C THR A 42 -1.66 3.66 -8.54
N LEU A 43 -1.24 3.64 -9.80
CA LEU A 43 -0.36 4.67 -10.37
C LEU A 43 -1.09 5.71 -11.23
N ALA A 44 -2.30 5.45 -11.71
CA ALA A 44 -3.07 6.41 -12.49
C ALA A 44 -3.34 7.74 -11.76
N PRO A 45 -3.63 7.75 -10.44
CA PRO A 45 -3.83 8.99 -9.68
C PRO A 45 -2.61 9.93 -9.69
N LEU A 46 -1.40 9.42 -9.94
CA LEU A 46 -0.19 10.25 -10.02
C LEU A 46 -0.27 11.33 -11.10
N SER A 47 -1.04 11.09 -12.17
CA SER A 47 -1.24 12.10 -13.23
C SER A 47 -1.93 13.37 -12.73
N SER A 48 -2.69 13.28 -11.64
CA SER A 48 -3.41 14.40 -11.04
C SER A 48 -2.69 15.00 -9.82
N ASP A 49 -1.57 14.42 -9.39
CA ASP A 49 -0.79 14.92 -8.26
C ASP A 49 0.06 16.14 -8.67
N ALA A 50 0.01 17.22 -7.89
CA ALA A 50 0.69 18.46 -8.24
C ALA A 50 2.21 18.35 -8.16
N ASP A 51 2.74 17.62 -7.17
CA ASP A 51 4.18 17.46 -6.97
C ASP A 51 4.78 16.56 -8.06
N VAL A 52 4.04 15.52 -8.48
CA VAL A 52 4.43 14.66 -9.60
C VAL A 52 4.40 15.42 -10.92
N ARG A 53 3.36 16.20 -11.18
CA ARG A 53 3.26 17.03 -12.40
C ARG A 53 4.41 18.03 -12.50
N GLN A 54 4.75 18.72 -11.41
CA GLN A 54 5.91 19.60 -11.38
C GLN A 54 7.22 18.86 -11.63
N MET A 55 7.40 17.68 -11.03
CA MET A 55 8.58 16.85 -11.27
C MET A 55 8.72 16.45 -12.75
N ILE A 56 7.61 16.10 -13.42
CA ILE A 56 7.60 15.78 -14.86
C ILE A 56 7.97 17.01 -15.69
N VAL A 57 7.41 18.18 -15.37
CA VAL A 57 7.73 19.45 -16.06
C VAL A 57 9.22 19.77 -15.92
N ASP A 58 9.76 19.68 -14.71
CA ASP A 58 11.16 19.99 -14.42
C ASP A 58 12.12 19.03 -15.14
N GLU A 59 11.82 17.73 -15.13
CA GLU A 59 12.66 16.74 -15.80
C GLU A 59 12.57 16.86 -17.32
N THR A 60 11.39 17.14 -17.86
CA THR A 60 11.21 17.39 -19.29
C THR A 60 11.95 18.67 -19.71
N MET A 61 11.87 19.74 -18.91
CA MET A 61 12.60 20.97 -19.18
C MET A 61 14.12 20.74 -19.13
N ARG A 62 14.61 20.01 -18.12
CA ARG A 62 16.03 19.63 -17.99
C ARG A 62 16.51 18.83 -19.21
N ALA A 63 15.72 17.88 -19.69
CA ALA A 63 16.07 17.11 -20.88
C ALA A 63 16.14 18.00 -22.14
N ILE A 64 15.22 18.98 -22.26
CA ILE A 64 15.20 19.92 -23.38
C ILE A 64 16.39 20.88 -23.32
N THR A 65 16.68 21.50 -22.17
CA THR A 65 17.81 22.44 -22.01
C THR A 65 19.16 21.75 -22.19
N THR A 66 19.25 20.45 -21.91
CA THR A 66 20.45 19.66 -22.19
C THR A 66 20.73 19.53 -23.69
N GLN A 67 19.68 19.48 -24.52
CA GLN A 67 19.83 19.34 -25.98
C GLN A 67 19.72 20.68 -26.73
N THR A 68 19.10 21.69 -26.12
CA THR A 68 18.79 22.98 -26.75
C THR A 68 19.34 24.11 -25.90
N ASP A 69 20.34 24.82 -26.43
CA ASP A 69 20.85 26.05 -25.82
C ASP A 69 20.03 27.25 -26.29
N PHE A 70 19.05 27.64 -25.47
CA PHE A 70 18.21 28.80 -25.74
C PHE A 70 19.01 30.11 -25.79
N GLY A 71 20.13 30.20 -25.05
CA GLY A 71 21.01 31.37 -25.04
C GLY A 71 21.78 31.50 -26.35
N ALA A 72 22.30 30.39 -26.88
CA ALA A 72 22.93 30.37 -28.20
C ALA A 72 21.92 30.76 -29.30
N LEU A 73 20.72 30.18 -29.29
CA LEU A 73 19.69 30.48 -30.29
C LEU A 73 19.29 31.96 -30.31
N THR A 74 19.08 32.58 -29.15
CA THR A 74 18.72 34.01 -29.09
C THR A 74 19.91 34.90 -29.40
N SER A 75 21.11 34.53 -28.96
CA SER A 75 22.34 35.27 -29.26
C SER A 75 22.61 35.29 -30.76
N ASP A 76 22.51 34.15 -31.45
CA ASP A 76 22.73 34.03 -32.89
C ASP A 76 21.77 34.93 -33.69
N VAL A 77 20.48 34.95 -33.30
CA VAL A 77 19.47 35.81 -33.95
C VAL A 77 19.75 37.28 -33.69
N ILE A 78 20.10 37.65 -32.46
CA ILE A 78 20.40 39.04 -32.10
C ILE A 78 21.68 39.52 -32.78
N ASP A 79 22.71 38.69 -32.85
CA ASP A 79 23.98 38.98 -33.53
C ASP A 79 23.77 39.14 -35.04
N ALA A 80 22.93 38.30 -35.65
CA ALA A 80 22.53 38.46 -37.05
C ALA A 80 21.85 39.82 -37.28
N VAL A 81 20.97 40.27 -36.38
CA VAL A 81 20.33 41.58 -36.46
C VAL A 81 21.34 42.72 -36.24
N ALA A 82 22.27 42.57 -35.30
CA ALA A 82 23.34 43.55 -35.05
C ALA A 82 24.26 43.73 -36.27
N SER A 83 24.48 42.67 -37.05
CA SER A 83 25.31 42.69 -38.26
C SER A 83 24.73 43.54 -39.41
N LEU A 84 23.47 43.97 -39.33
CA LEU A 84 22.80 44.80 -40.35
C LEU A 84 23.21 46.29 -40.32
N GLY A 85 24.25 46.65 -39.56
CA GLY A 85 24.81 48.01 -39.53
C GLY A 85 24.07 48.96 -38.58
N LEU A 86 23.59 48.46 -37.44
CA LEU A 86 22.93 49.28 -36.42
C LEU A 86 23.90 50.23 -35.70
N PRO A 87 23.43 51.40 -35.20
CA PRO A 87 24.24 52.27 -34.33
C PRO A 87 24.73 51.54 -33.07
N ALA A 88 25.92 51.90 -32.56
CA ALA A 88 26.54 51.23 -31.40
C ALA A 88 25.64 51.18 -30.15
N SER A 89 24.85 52.24 -29.91
CA SER A 89 23.89 52.29 -28.81
C SER A 89 22.76 51.26 -28.93
N ALA A 90 22.33 50.93 -30.16
CA ALA A 90 21.30 49.94 -30.42
C ALA A 90 21.85 48.51 -30.25
N VAL A 91 23.09 48.25 -30.66
CA VAL A 91 23.76 46.95 -30.45
C VAL A 91 23.91 46.66 -28.95
N SER A 92 24.38 47.64 -28.16
CA SER A 92 24.47 47.46 -26.70
C SER A 92 23.11 47.21 -26.04
N ALA A 93 22.04 47.83 -26.55
CA ALA A 93 20.69 47.57 -26.05
C ALA A 93 20.19 46.16 -26.42
N LEU A 94 20.52 45.68 -27.62
CA LEU A 94 20.19 44.33 -28.07
C LEU A 94 20.94 43.24 -27.28
N ASP A 95 22.22 43.47 -26.94
CA ASP A 95 22.99 42.55 -26.11
C ASP A 95 22.35 42.33 -24.73
N LEU A 96 21.79 43.39 -24.13
CA LEU A 96 21.07 43.30 -22.86
C LEU A 96 19.77 42.47 -22.95
N LEU A 97 19.25 42.24 -24.16
CA LEU A 97 18.04 41.46 -24.38
C LEU A 97 18.31 39.96 -24.60
N LYS A 98 19.56 39.54 -24.83
CA LYS A 98 19.90 38.13 -25.08
C LYS A 98 19.42 37.20 -23.96
N GLU A 99 19.76 37.54 -22.71
CA GLU A 99 19.38 36.80 -21.51
C GLU A 99 17.85 36.82 -21.25
N PRO A 100 17.16 37.99 -21.21
CA PRO A 100 15.71 38.03 -21.10
C PRO A 100 14.96 37.30 -22.23
N ALA A 101 15.48 37.34 -23.45
CA ALA A 101 14.88 36.63 -24.59
C ALA A 101 15.02 35.11 -24.44
N ALA A 102 16.19 34.62 -24.01
CA ALA A 102 16.43 33.20 -23.74
C ALA A 102 15.49 32.71 -22.62
N ALA A 103 15.43 33.44 -21.51
CA ALA A 103 14.53 33.15 -20.39
C ALA A 103 13.05 33.21 -20.82
N GLY A 104 12.69 34.12 -21.71
CA GLY A 104 11.34 34.22 -22.27
C GLY A 104 10.96 32.99 -23.10
N LEU A 105 11.87 32.50 -23.94
CA LEU A 105 11.66 31.30 -24.75
C LEU A 105 11.59 30.04 -23.88
N GLU A 106 12.48 29.91 -22.90
CA GLU A 106 12.40 28.86 -21.87
C GLU A 106 11.05 28.90 -21.15
N GLY A 107 10.58 30.08 -20.74
CA GLY A 107 9.28 30.25 -20.09
C GLY A 107 8.08 29.92 -20.98
N ILE A 108 8.18 30.08 -22.30
CA ILE A 108 7.14 29.64 -23.25
C ILE A 108 7.12 28.11 -23.33
N VAL A 109 8.29 27.48 -23.45
CA VAL A 109 8.41 26.02 -23.52
C VAL A 109 7.92 25.38 -22.22
N ARG A 110 8.37 25.89 -21.07
CA ARG A 110 7.93 25.41 -19.75
C ARG A 110 6.42 25.49 -19.59
N ARG A 111 5.79 26.62 -19.95
CA ARG A 111 4.33 26.76 -19.91
C ARG A 111 3.62 25.78 -20.84
N GLY A 112 4.12 25.62 -22.06
CA GLY A 112 3.57 24.63 -22.99
C GLY A 112 3.62 23.20 -22.43
N ILE A 113 4.70 22.83 -21.74
CA ILE A 113 4.81 21.53 -21.07
C ILE A 113 3.83 21.45 -19.90
N THR A 114 3.77 22.48 -19.04
CA THR A 114 2.82 22.52 -17.92
C THR A 114 1.38 22.37 -18.39
N ASP A 115 0.97 23.11 -19.44
CA ASP A 115 -0.40 23.05 -19.97
C ASP A 115 -0.75 21.65 -20.51
N VAL A 116 0.22 20.96 -21.12
CA VAL A 116 0.02 19.58 -21.58
C VAL A 116 -0.10 18.62 -20.40
N VAL A 117 0.77 18.73 -19.41
CA VAL A 117 0.80 17.86 -18.22
C VAL A 117 -0.43 18.07 -17.33
N ASP A 118 -0.94 19.30 -17.24
CA ASP A 118 -2.14 19.65 -16.47
C ASP A 118 -3.45 19.31 -17.22
N SER A 119 -3.38 18.90 -18.48
CA SER A 119 -4.58 18.63 -19.28
C SER A 119 -5.27 17.32 -18.91
N ASP A 120 -6.61 17.27 -19.02
CA ASP A 120 -7.38 16.04 -18.75
C ASP A 120 -6.97 14.87 -19.68
N ARG A 121 -6.54 15.18 -20.91
CA ARG A 121 -6.03 14.16 -21.85
C ARG A 121 -4.75 13.50 -21.37
N PHE A 122 -3.94 14.20 -20.58
CA PHE A 122 -2.71 13.63 -20.04
C PHE A 122 -3.01 12.43 -19.14
N SER A 123 -4.06 12.48 -18.31
CA SER A 123 -4.46 11.36 -17.45
C SER A 123 -4.85 10.10 -18.25
N GLU A 124 -5.52 10.24 -19.40
CA GLU A 124 -5.86 9.11 -20.27
C GLU A 124 -4.62 8.50 -20.94
N ILE A 125 -3.73 9.36 -21.44
CA ILE A 125 -2.46 8.96 -22.04
C ILE A 125 -1.57 8.28 -21.00
N TRP A 126 -1.53 8.83 -19.78
CA TRP A 126 -0.81 8.28 -18.64
C TRP A 126 -1.31 6.87 -18.30
N ALA A 127 -2.62 6.68 -18.12
CA ALA A 127 -3.19 5.36 -17.82
C ALA A 127 -2.91 4.34 -18.94
N THR A 128 -2.96 4.75 -20.20
CA THR A 128 -2.65 3.90 -21.35
C THR A 128 -1.16 3.54 -21.41
N THR A 129 -0.30 4.50 -21.08
CA THR A 129 1.15 4.31 -20.99
C THR A 129 1.49 3.34 -19.86
N LEU A 130 0.85 3.48 -18.69
CA LEU A 130 1.00 2.54 -17.56
C LEU A 130 0.65 1.11 -17.94
N ARG A 131 -0.48 0.88 -18.64
CA ARG A 131 -0.85 -0.46 -19.14
C ARG A 131 0.21 -1.03 -20.07
N THR A 132 0.67 -0.21 -21.01
CA THR A 132 1.69 -0.61 -21.99
C THR A 132 3.00 -0.98 -21.31
N THR A 133 3.44 -0.14 -20.37
CA THR A 133 4.64 -0.35 -19.56
C THR A 133 4.52 -1.62 -18.70
N HIS A 134 3.36 -1.86 -18.07
CA HIS A 134 3.12 -3.07 -17.29
C HIS A 134 3.24 -4.32 -18.16
N ARG A 135 2.60 -4.37 -19.33
CA ARG A 135 2.70 -5.50 -20.27
C ARG A 135 4.14 -5.74 -20.73
N ALA A 136 4.88 -4.68 -21.03
CA ALA A 136 6.28 -4.77 -21.42
C ALA A 136 7.15 -5.34 -20.27
N LEU A 137 6.96 -4.85 -19.04
CA LEU A 137 7.65 -5.33 -17.84
C LEU A 137 7.35 -6.80 -17.56
N VAL A 138 6.08 -7.21 -17.60
CA VAL A 138 5.68 -8.60 -17.36
C VAL A 138 6.25 -9.52 -18.43
N THR A 139 6.18 -9.12 -19.71
CA THR A 139 6.74 -9.92 -20.82
C THR A 139 8.25 -10.11 -20.67
N ALA A 140 8.97 -9.04 -20.27
CA ALA A 140 10.40 -9.10 -19.99
C ALA A 140 10.72 -10.02 -18.78
N ALA A 141 9.88 -9.97 -17.74
CA ALA A 141 10.09 -10.73 -16.50
C ALA A 141 9.77 -12.22 -16.65
N THR A 142 8.68 -12.59 -17.31
CA THR A 142 8.23 -13.99 -17.45
C THR A 142 8.97 -14.74 -18.53
N SER A 143 9.52 -14.05 -19.54
CA SER A 143 10.23 -14.68 -20.66
C SER A 143 9.39 -15.70 -21.45
N ASP A 144 8.05 -15.66 -21.29
CA ASP A 144 7.09 -16.52 -22.00
C ASP A 144 6.87 -16.07 -23.46
N GLY A 145 7.47 -14.95 -23.87
CA GLY A 145 7.66 -14.62 -25.28
C GLY A 145 8.85 -15.40 -25.83
N GLY A 146 8.56 -16.48 -26.56
CA GLY A 146 9.57 -17.34 -27.18
C GLY A 146 10.70 -16.54 -27.85
N GLY A 147 11.92 -16.68 -27.35
CA GLY A 147 13.16 -16.35 -28.07
C GLY A 147 13.65 -14.89 -28.06
N LEU A 148 13.15 -14.00 -27.18
CA LEU A 148 13.52 -12.57 -27.20
C LEU A 148 14.65 -12.15 -26.23
N VAL A 149 15.30 -13.10 -25.56
CA VAL A 149 16.43 -12.83 -24.67
C VAL A 149 17.73 -13.20 -25.37
N VAL A 150 18.43 -12.22 -25.94
CA VAL A 150 19.83 -12.40 -26.35
C VAL A 150 20.72 -12.12 -25.16
N ARG A 151 21.53 -13.12 -24.83
CA ARG A 151 22.62 -13.04 -23.88
C ARG A 151 23.82 -12.46 -24.62
N THR A 152 24.21 -11.24 -24.31
CA THR A 152 25.49 -10.66 -24.77
C THR A 152 26.48 -10.70 -23.60
N GLU A 153 27.79 -10.65 -23.87
CA GLU A 153 28.83 -10.61 -22.83
C GLU A 153 28.68 -9.42 -21.85
N ASP A 154 28.03 -8.33 -22.30
CA ASP A 154 27.83 -7.10 -21.52
C ASP A 154 26.45 -6.94 -20.86
N GLY A 155 25.52 -7.90 -21.02
CA GLY A 155 24.22 -7.82 -20.35
C GLY A 155 23.06 -8.56 -21.01
N VAL A 156 21.90 -8.50 -20.35
CA VAL A 156 20.62 -9.05 -20.80
C VAL A 156 19.75 -7.87 -21.23
N GLY A 157 19.34 -7.83 -22.49
CA GLY A 157 18.43 -6.79 -22.98
C GLY A 157 17.26 -7.35 -23.77
N ILE A 158 16.20 -6.54 -23.86
CA ILE A 158 15.00 -6.86 -24.62
C ILE A 158 15.26 -6.52 -26.09
N GLN A 159 15.14 -7.50 -26.99
CA GLN A 159 15.13 -7.23 -28.41
C GLN A 159 13.85 -6.45 -28.77
N MET A 160 14.00 -5.18 -29.11
CA MET A 160 12.89 -4.29 -29.53
C MET A 160 12.22 -4.74 -30.84
N GLY A 161 12.79 -5.73 -31.55
CA GLY A 161 12.32 -6.21 -32.85
C GLY A 161 10.84 -6.61 -32.86
N GLU A 162 10.33 -7.26 -31.81
CA GLU A 162 8.95 -7.75 -31.78
C GLU A 162 7.91 -6.71 -31.32
N ILE A 163 8.31 -5.74 -30.49
CA ILE A 163 7.43 -4.62 -30.12
C ILE A 163 7.29 -3.66 -31.33
N VAL A 164 8.40 -3.41 -32.03
CA VAL A 164 8.41 -2.61 -33.27
C VAL A 164 7.66 -3.34 -34.39
N SER A 165 7.72 -4.67 -34.48
CA SER A 165 6.95 -5.45 -35.47
C SER A 165 5.44 -5.33 -35.27
N GLN A 166 4.96 -5.37 -34.02
CA GLN A 166 3.54 -5.24 -33.69
C GLN A 166 3.02 -3.80 -33.90
N VAL A 167 3.79 -2.78 -33.53
CA VAL A 167 3.44 -1.37 -33.83
C VAL A 167 3.40 -1.13 -35.34
N ARG A 168 4.32 -1.74 -36.10
CA ARG A 168 4.34 -1.66 -37.57
C ARG A 168 3.14 -2.37 -38.20
N GLN A 169 2.69 -3.51 -37.66
CA GLN A 169 1.46 -4.18 -38.11
C GLN A 169 0.21 -3.34 -37.82
N GLY A 170 0.14 -2.69 -36.66
CA GLY A 170 -0.96 -1.76 -36.32
C GLY A 170 -0.99 -0.51 -37.21
N LEU A 171 0.17 0.01 -37.61
CA LEU A 171 0.29 1.16 -38.51
C LEU A 171 0.07 0.82 -39.99
N GLN A 172 0.37 -0.42 -40.41
CA GLN A 172 0.05 -0.93 -41.75
C GLN A 172 -1.46 -0.95 -42.05
N ALA A 173 -2.31 -1.04 -41.02
CA ALA A 173 -3.75 -1.01 -41.18
C ALA A 173 -4.32 0.39 -41.49
N ARG A 174 -3.54 1.47 -41.32
CA ARG A 174 -4.01 2.87 -41.49
C ARG A 174 -3.35 3.62 -42.64
N ASP A 175 -2.06 3.41 -42.93
CA ASP A 175 -1.43 4.01 -44.13
C ASP A 175 -0.10 3.32 -44.52
N ALA A 176 -0.07 2.68 -45.68
CA ALA A 176 1.03 1.80 -46.12
C ALA A 176 2.34 2.54 -46.52
N ARG A 177 2.36 3.88 -46.50
CA ARG A 177 3.53 4.69 -46.88
C ARG A 177 4.47 4.97 -45.72
N VAL A 178 3.97 5.04 -44.48
CA VAL A 178 4.77 5.36 -43.27
C VAL A 178 5.60 4.16 -42.81
N ALA A 179 5.10 2.93 -43.02
CA ALA A 179 5.78 1.69 -42.62
C ALA A 179 7.12 1.44 -43.33
N ARG A 180 7.39 2.10 -44.47
CA ARG A 180 8.64 1.95 -45.25
C ARG A 180 9.74 2.93 -44.83
N LEU A 181 9.40 3.94 -44.00
CA LEU A 181 10.33 4.98 -43.55
C LEU A 181 10.92 4.70 -42.16
N ILE A 182 10.48 3.64 -41.47
CA ILE A 182 10.99 3.26 -40.16
C ILE A 182 12.17 2.28 -40.38
N PRO A 183 13.42 2.66 -40.09
CA PRO A 183 14.56 1.75 -40.17
C PRO A 183 14.37 0.57 -39.22
N GLN A 184 14.93 -0.60 -39.55
CA GLN A 184 15.04 -1.67 -38.56
C GLN A 184 16.04 -1.23 -37.49
N VAL A 185 15.50 -0.89 -36.32
CA VAL A 185 16.30 -0.51 -35.17
C VAL A 185 16.50 -1.76 -34.31
N ASP A 186 17.58 -2.49 -34.57
CA ASP A 186 18.04 -3.61 -33.76
C ASP A 186 18.81 -3.12 -32.52
N HIS A 187 18.24 -2.15 -31.79
CA HIS A 187 18.84 -1.70 -30.54
C HIS A 187 18.30 -2.50 -29.37
N VAL A 188 19.20 -3.27 -28.76
CA VAL A 188 19.02 -3.86 -27.44
C VAL A 188 19.19 -2.72 -26.43
N ILE A 189 18.08 -2.25 -25.85
CA ILE A 189 18.15 -1.31 -24.73
C ILE A 189 18.62 -2.12 -23.53
N VAL A 190 19.87 -1.88 -23.11
CA VAL A 190 20.45 -2.48 -21.90
C VAL A 190 19.75 -1.82 -20.71
N LEU A 191 18.82 -2.55 -20.08
CA LEU A 191 17.96 -2.05 -19.00
C LEU A 191 18.66 -2.01 -17.63
N GLY A 192 19.99 -2.02 -17.60
CA GLY A 192 20.81 -1.91 -16.40
C GLY A 192 21.89 -2.98 -16.30
N ASP A 193 22.73 -2.85 -15.26
CA ASP A 193 23.80 -3.79 -14.95
C ASP A 193 23.24 -5.21 -14.78
N GLY A 194 23.92 -6.21 -15.38
CA GLY A 194 23.45 -7.60 -15.42
C GLY A 194 23.19 -8.21 -14.04
N GLN A 195 23.85 -7.69 -12.99
CA GLN A 195 23.64 -8.09 -11.60
C GLN A 195 22.28 -7.63 -11.04
N SER A 196 21.87 -6.40 -11.35
CA SER A 196 20.60 -5.82 -10.91
C SER A 196 19.42 -6.53 -11.56
N LEU A 197 19.55 -6.90 -12.84
CA LEU A 197 18.55 -7.67 -13.58
C LEU A 197 18.38 -9.10 -13.02
N GLN A 198 19.46 -9.71 -12.53
CA GLN A 198 19.41 -11.03 -11.93
C GLN A 198 18.71 -11.01 -10.56
N LEU A 199 18.95 -9.97 -9.76
CA LEU A 199 18.23 -9.71 -8.51
C LEU A 199 16.75 -9.41 -8.76
N LEU A 200 16.45 -8.64 -9.82
CA LEU A 200 15.07 -8.32 -10.17
C LEU A 200 14.29 -9.56 -10.62
N ARG A 201 14.92 -10.46 -11.39
CA ARG A 201 14.29 -11.70 -11.89
C ARG A 201 14.09 -12.74 -10.79
N SER A 202 15.09 -12.91 -9.93
CA SER A 202 14.98 -13.79 -8.76
C SER A 202 13.96 -13.25 -7.75
N GLY A 203 13.94 -11.93 -7.53
CA GLY A 203 12.93 -11.23 -6.74
C GLY A 203 11.52 -11.39 -7.31
N TYR A 204 11.33 -11.21 -8.63
CA TYR A 204 10.05 -11.40 -9.29
C TYR A 204 9.54 -12.84 -9.14
N GLY A 205 10.39 -13.84 -9.41
CA GLY A 205 10.04 -15.25 -9.24
C GLY A 205 9.62 -15.59 -7.81
N LEU A 206 10.36 -15.07 -6.81
CA LEU A 206 10.02 -15.23 -5.40
C LEU A 206 8.70 -14.52 -5.06
N VAL A 207 8.49 -13.28 -5.50
CA VAL A 207 7.27 -12.53 -5.20
C VAL A 207 6.04 -13.14 -5.87
N VAL A 208 6.15 -13.60 -7.12
CA VAL A 208 5.03 -14.23 -7.81
C VAL A 208 4.73 -15.60 -7.20
N ALA A 209 5.73 -16.47 -7.01
CA ALA A 209 5.52 -17.79 -6.42
C ALA A 209 5.03 -17.71 -4.97
N ALA A 210 5.67 -16.87 -4.17
CA ALA A 210 5.39 -16.75 -2.75
C ALA A 210 4.18 -15.85 -2.47
N GLY A 211 3.89 -14.83 -3.29
CA GLY A 211 2.85 -13.83 -3.01
C GLY A 211 1.42 -14.37 -3.00
N TRP A 212 1.10 -15.39 -3.81
CA TRP A 212 -0.19 -16.08 -3.72
C TRP A 212 -0.20 -17.12 -2.60
N TRP A 213 0.92 -17.81 -2.40
CA TRP A 213 0.95 -18.93 -1.48
C TRP A 213 1.10 -18.48 -0.04
N LEU A 214 1.94 -17.50 0.31
CA LEU A 214 2.29 -17.09 1.69
C LEU A 214 1.12 -16.81 2.63
N PRO A 215 -0.01 -16.19 2.19
CA PRO A 215 -1.15 -15.98 3.07
C PRO A 215 -1.70 -17.30 3.64
N PHE A 216 -1.75 -18.36 2.84
CA PHE A 216 -2.30 -19.66 3.23
C PHE A 216 -1.51 -20.41 4.32
N PRO A 217 -0.18 -20.61 4.25
CA PRO A 217 0.59 -21.21 5.32
C PRO A 217 0.65 -20.30 6.54
N THR A 218 0.58 -18.97 6.38
CA THR A 218 0.51 -18.05 7.53
C THR A 218 -0.77 -18.29 8.33
N ILE A 219 -1.92 -18.35 7.65
CA ILE A 219 -3.20 -18.71 8.27
C ILE A 219 -3.14 -20.13 8.84
N GLY A 220 -2.57 -21.08 8.10
CA GLY A 220 -2.37 -22.46 8.53
C GLY A 220 -1.55 -22.57 9.81
N LEU A 221 -0.46 -21.80 9.95
CA LEU A 221 0.38 -21.73 11.14
C LEU A 221 -0.36 -21.13 12.34
N PHE A 222 -1.18 -20.09 12.13
CA PHE A 222 -2.03 -19.56 13.20
C PHE A 222 -3.05 -20.60 13.67
N VAL A 223 -3.75 -21.26 12.74
CA VAL A 223 -4.73 -22.30 13.06
C VAL A 223 -4.06 -23.47 13.77
N LEU A 224 -2.95 -23.97 13.23
CA LEU A 224 -2.20 -25.08 13.79
C LEU A 224 -1.64 -24.73 15.18
N GLY A 225 -1.08 -23.53 15.33
CA GLY A 225 -0.60 -23.00 16.60
C GLY A 225 -1.70 -22.96 17.66
N VAL A 226 -2.90 -22.51 17.30
CA VAL A 226 -4.07 -22.50 18.21
C VAL A 226 -4.58 -23.92 18.51
N LEU A 227 -4.59 -24.83 17.54
CA LEU A 227 -5.05 -26.21 17.72
C LEU A 227 -4.11 -27.05 18.59
N LEU A 228 -2.80 -26.86 18.44
CA LEU A 228 -1.78 -27.54 19.24
C LEU A 228 -1.76 -27.06 20.70
N ALA A 229 -2.17 -25.81 20.94
CA ALA A 229 -2.10 -25.16 22.23
C ALA A 229 -2.89 -25.90 23.31
N ARG A 230 -2.27 -26.05 24.48
CA ARG A 230 -2.92 -26.63 25.67
C ARG A 230 -4.06 -25.75 26.19
N ARG A 231 -3.99 -24.43 25.96
CA ARG A 231 -5.04 -23.45 26.29
C ARG A 231 -5.35 -22.61 25.06
N ARG A 232 -6.41 -22.99 24.33
CA ARG A 232 -6.82 -22.33 23.07
C ARG A 232 -7.03 -20.83 23.23
N THR A 233 -7.55 -20.38 24.37
CA THR A 233 -7.75 -18.94 24.67
C THR A 233 -6.45 -18.16 24.79
N THR A 234 -5.39 -18.75 25.37
CA THR A 234 -4.08 -18.09 25.46
C THR A 234 -3.40 -18.05 24.08
N ALA A 235 -3.56 -19.08 23.27
CA ALA A 235 -3.03 -19.09 21.91
C ALA A 235 -3.78 -18.13 20.97
N LEU A 236 -5.10 -17.97 21.12
CA LEU A 236 -5.87 -16.95 20.40
C LEU A 236 -5.42 -15.53 20.77
N LEU A 237 -5.07 -15.31 22.04
CA LEU A 237 -4.49 -14.03 22.48
C LEU A 237 -3.12 -13.80 21.81
N GLY A 238 -2.26 -14.82 21.80
CA GLY A 238 -0.98 -14.76 21.10
C GLY A 238 -1.14 -14.49 19.59
N ALA A 239 -2.12 -15.13 18.94
CA ALA A 239 -2.42 -14.91 17.52
C ALA A 239 -2.93 -13.49 17.24
N GLY A 240 -3.83 -12.97 18.08
CA GLY A 240 -4.31 -11.59 17.96
C GLY A 240 -3.18 -10.57 18.17
N VAL A 241 -2.34 -10.77 19.18
CA VAL A 241 -1.17 -9.91 19.44
C VAL A 241 -0.17 -9.99 18.27
N ALA A 242 0.07 -11.17 17.73
CA ALA A 242 0.94 -11.35 16.56
C ALA A 242 0.45 -10.58 15.33
N LEU A 243 -0.85 -10.65 15.03
CA LEU A 243 -1.45 -9.86 13.93
C LEU A 243 -1.37 -8.35 14.19
N LEU A 244 -1.62 -7.93 15.43
CA LEU A 244 -1.50 -6.53 15.86
C LEU A 244 -0.08 -6.00 15.66
N VAL A 245 0.91 -6.72 16.20
CA VAL A 245 2.33 -6.36 16.07
C VAL A 245 2.76 -6.40 14.61
N GLY A 246 2.35 -7.41 13.84
CA GLY A 246 2.68 -7.52 12.42
C GLY A 246 2.19 -6.32 11.60
N GLY A 247 0.95 -5.87 11.84
CA GLY A 247 0.41 -4.68 11.19
C GLY A 247 1.11 -3.39 11.64
N ILE A 248 1.41 -3.23 12.93
CA ILE A 248 2.18 -2.07 13.45
C ILE A 248 3.58 -2.03 12.85
N VAL A 249 4.28 -3.16 12.79
CA VAL A 249 5.61 -3.27 12.17
C VAL A 249 5.56 -2.87 10.70
N LEU A 250 4.50 -3.24 9.97
CA LEU A 250 4.34 -2.81 8.58
C LEU A 250 4.17 -1.30 8.46
N VAL A 251 3.30 -0.69 9.27
CA VAL A 251 3.09 0.77 9.29
C VAL A 251 4.39 1.50 9.66
N ALA A 252 5.11 1.02 10.66
CA ALA A 252 6.42 1.56 11.04
C ALA A 252 7.44 1.43 9.89
N GLY A 253 7.48 0.28 9.22
CA GLY A 253 8.33 0.07 8.04
C GLY A 253 8.00 1.04 6.91
N ILE A 254 6.72 1.30 6.65
CA ILE A 254 6.28 2.29 5.67
C ILE A 254 6.74 3.70 6.04
N ALA A 255 6.59 4.10 7.31
CA ALA A 255 7.04 5.40 7.79
C ALA A 255 8.57 5.56 7.69
N ILE A 256 9.32 4.51 8.03
CA ILE A 256 10.79 4.49 7.86
C ILE A 256 11.15 4.62 6.38
N GLY A 257 10.45 3.90 5.49
CA GLY A 257 10.68 3.98 4.04
C GLY A 257 10.40 5.39 3.48
N SER A 258 9.38 6.10 3.97
CA SER A 258 9.16 7.50 3.54
C SER A 258 10.31 8.43 3.91
N ALA A 259 10.91 8.24 5.10
CA ALA A 259 12.08 9.00 5.52
C ALA A 259 13.32 8.62 4.68
N ALA A 260 13.47 7.35 4.33
CA ALA A 260 14.56 6.91 3.47
C ALA A 260 14.43 7.49 2.05
N VAL A 261 13.23 7.51 1.46
CA VAL A 261 12.98 8.08 0.12
C VAL A 261 13.30 9.57 0.08
N SER A 262 12.89 10.34 1.10
CA SER A 262 13.21 11.78 1.14
C SER A 262 14.71 12.04 1.24
N THR A 263 15.45 11.21 2.00
CA THR A 263 16.91 11.30 2.06
C THR A 263 17.57 10.89 0.73
N ALA A 264 17.10 9.85 0.07
CA ALA A 264 17.63 9.41 -1.22
C ALA A 264 17.36 10.43 -2.33
N ALA A 265 16.18 11.06 -2.33
CA ALA A 265 15.83 12.12 -3.26
C ALA A 265 16.85 13.27 -3.21
N SER A 266 17.22 13.71 -2.00
CA SER A 266 18.20 14.79 -1.81
C SER A 266 19.58 14.50 -2.41
N GLY A 267 19.98 13.23 -2.50
CA GLY A 267 21.27 12.82 -3.09
C GLY A 267 21.25 12.63 -4.61
N SER A 268 20.08 12.59 -5.24
CA SER A 268 19.91 12.24 -6.66
C SER A 268 19.51 13.43 -7.56
N GLY A 269 19.29 14.61 -6.98
CA GLY A 269 18.84 15.81 -7.72
C GLY A 269 17.38 15.76 -8.17
N LEU A 270 16.63 14.71 -7.81
CA LEU A 270 15.19 14.58 -8.06
C LEU A 270 14.36 15.35 -7.02
N SER A 271 13.14 15.75 -7.40
CA SER A 271 12.21 16.44 -6.50
C SER A 271 11.85 15.57 -5.29
N PRO A 272 12.18 15.97 -4.05
CA PRO A 272 11.81 15.23 -2.84
C PRO A 272 10.30 15.11 -2.66
N ALA A 273 9.55 16.14 -3.06
CA ALA A 273 8.08 16.15 -3.00
C ALA A 273 7.47 15.17 -4.00
N GLY A 274 7.94 15.18 -5.25
CA GLY A 274 7.45 14.25 -6.29
C GLY A 274 7.72 12.78 -5.95
N LEU A 275 8.92 12.46 -5.46
CA LEU A 275 9.23 11.10 -4.99
C LEU A 275 8.44 10.72 -3.74
N GLY A 276 8.21 11.67 -2.83
CA GLY A 276 7.35 11.49 -1.66
C GLY A 276 5.90 11.16 -2.04
N ALA A 277 5.34 11.85 -3.04
CA ALA A 277 3.99 11.58 -3.56
C ALA A 277 3.87 10.18 -4.18
N VAL A 278 4.86 9.78 -5.00
CA VAL A 278 4.91 8.42 -5.58
C VAL A 278 4.97 7.36 -4.49
N TYR A 279 5.85 7.53 -3.49
CA TYR A 279 5.95 6.60 -2.37
C TYR A 279 4.68 6.57 -1.52
N GLY A 280 4.06 7.74 -1.29
CA GLY A 280 2.81 7.88 -0.55
C GLY A 280 1.70 7.05 -1.19
N LEU A 281 1.48 7.20 -2.50
CA LEU A 281 0.46 6.45 -3.24
C LEU A 281 0.73 4.94 -3.26
N LEU A 282 1.99 4.53 -3.48
CA LEU A 282 2.36 3.11 -3.43
C LEU A 282 2.14 2.49 -2.05
N SER A 283 2.50 3.22 -1.00
CA SER A 283 2.42 2.74 0.37
C SER A 283 1.01 2.86 0.97
N GLU A 284 0.12 3.66 0.39
CA GLU A 284 -1.24 3.85 0.90
C GLU A 284 -2.04 2.54 0.91
N ALA A 285 -2.00 1.77 -0.19
CA ALA A 285 -2.68 0.49 -0.29
C ALA A 285 -2.13 -0.54 0.73
N LEU A 286 -0.81 -0.55 0.93
CA LEU A 286 -0.14 -1.37 1.94
C LEU A 286 -0.52 -0.96 3.36
N SER A 287 -0.52 0.35 3.64
CA SER A 287 -0.86 0.94 4.93
C SER A 287 -2.31 0.60 5.33
N ARG A 288 -3.25 0.70 4.39
CA ARG A 288 -4.65 0.31 4.61
C ARG A 288 -4.76 -1.17 5.03
N THR A 289 -4.06 -2.06 4.33
CA THR A 289 -4.05 -3.50 4.65
C THR A 289 -3.39 -3.77 6.01
N ALA A 290 -2.32 -3.04 6.34
CA ALA A 290 -1.64 -3.12 7.62
C ALA A 290 -2.53 -2.71 8.80
N VAL A 291 -3.23 -1.58 8.67
CA VAL A 291 -4.13 -1.05 9.71
C VAL A 291 -5.30 -2.00 9.94
N VAL A 292 -5.91 -2.51 8.87
CA VAL A 292 -6.99 -3.52 8.98
C VAL A 292 -6.48 -4.78 9.67
N THR A 293 -5.29 -5.27 9.30
CA THR A 293 -4.68 -6.45 9.94
C THR A 293 -4.39 -6.21 11.41
N ALA A 294 -3.81 -5.06 11.76
CA ALA A 294 -3.50 -4.68 13.13
C ALA A 294 -4.78 -4.63 13.98
N PHE A 295 -5.83 -4.05 13.42
CA PHE A 295 -7.14 -3.92 14.04
C PHE A 295 -7.81 -5.29 14.26
N VAL A 296 -7.81 -6.17 13.25
CA VAL A 296 -8.31 -7.54 13.39
C VAL A 296 -7.55 -8.26 14.50
N GLY A 297 -6.22 -8.10 14.55
CA GLY A 297 -5.39 -8.59 15.64
C GLY A 297 -5.80 -8.06 17.01
N ALA A 298 -6.05 -6.75 17.12
CA ALA A 298 -6.53 -6.10 18.34
C ALA A 298 -7.84 -6.70 18.85
N VAL A 299 -8.82 -6.86 17.95
CA VAL A 299 -10.14 -7.42 18.28
C VAL A 299 -10.00 -8.89 18.72
N VAL A 300 -9.24 -9.70 17.98
CA VAL A 300 -8.99 -11.10 18.34
C VAL A 300 -8.30 -11.20 19.71
N ALA A 301 -7.31 -10.35 19.98
CA ALA A 301 -6.61 -10.31 21.26
C ALA A 301 -7.55 -9.92 22.41
N ALA A 302 -8.39 -8.91 22.24
CA ALA A 302 -9.37 -8.47 23.23
C ALA A 302 -10.42 -9.55 23.52
N LEU A 303 -10.95 -10.18 22.47
CA LEU A 303 -11.89 -11.30 22.54
C LEU A 303 -11.28 -12.53 23.21
N ALA A 304 -10.01 -12.82 22.96
CA ALA A 304 -9.30 -13.93 23.59
C ALA A 304 -8.97 -13.63 25.05
N TRP A 305 -8.53 -12.40 25.34
CA TRP A 305 -8.20 -11.93 26.68
C TRP A 305 -9.41 -12.07 27.61
N SER A 306 -10.56 -11.54 27.19
CA SER A 306 -11.82 -11.60 27.95
C SER A 306 -12.26 -13.03 28.31
N ARG A 307 -12.00 -14.00 27.45
CA ARG A 307 -12.32 -15.41 27.66
C ARG A 307 -11.24 -16.19 28.42
N SER A 308 -10.03 -15.63 28.58
CA SER A 308 -8.94 -16.30 29.31
C SER A 308 -9.22 -16.27 30.83
N GLY A 309 -9.87 -17.31 31.32
CA GLY A 309 -10.21 -17.53 32.73
C GLY A 309 -9.04 -18.03 33.59
N GLY A 310 -7.84 -17.46 33.45
CA GLY A 310 -6.63 -17.94 34.15
C GLY A 310 -6.19 -17.09 35.35
N ARG A 311 -6.35 -17.63 36.56
CA ARG A 311 -5.64 -17.48 37.87
C ARG A 311 -4.95 -16.19 38.35
N THR A 312 -4.76 -15.15 37.55
CA THR A 312 -4.23 -13.86 38.02
C THR A 312 -5.28 -12.78 37.80
N PRO A 313 -6.00 -12.36 38.85
CA PRO A 313 -6.88 -11.20 38.75
C PRO A 313 -6.00 -9.96 38.66
N SER A 314 -5.87 -9.38 37.47
CA SER A 314 -5.31 -8.04 37.35
C SER A 314 -6.23 -7.06 38.09
N ARG A 315 -5.66 -6.09 38.83
CA ARG A 315 -6.43 -5.08 39.59
C ARG A 315 -7.48 -4.36 38.71
N LEU A 316 -7.18 -4.19 37.43
CA LEU A 316 -8.09 -3.67 36.40
C LEU A 316 -9.36 -4.52 36.19
N ARG A 317 -9.29 -5.85 36.32
CA ARG A 317 -10.45 -6.75 36.20
C ARG A 317 -11.35 -6.72 37.42
N MET A 318 -10.78 -6.55 38.62
CA MET A 318 -11.57 -6.41 39.84
C MET A 318 -12.33 -5.09 39.85
N SER A 319 -11.70 -3.98 39.46
CA SER A 319 -12.39 -2.68 39.38
C SER A 319 -13.48 -2.66 38.31
N LEU A 320 -13.21 -3.18 37.11
CA LEU A 320 -14.23 -3.31 36.06
C LEU A 320 -15.35 -4.28 36.45
N GLY A 321 -15.03 -5.36 37.17
CA GLY A 321 -16.02 -6.30 37.70
C GLY A 321 -16.89 -5.69 38.79
N ALA A 322 -16.30 -4.93 39.71
CA ALA A 322 -17.01 -4.21 40.77
C ALA A 322 -17.93 -3.13 40.17
N LEU A 323 -17.43 -2.31 39.24
CA LEU A 323 -18.24 -1.30 38.54
C LEU A 323 -19.38 -1.93 37.72
N ASN A 324 -19.14 -3.06 37.05
CA ASN A 324 -20.20 -3.79 36.35
C ASN A 324 -21.25 -4.39 37.28
N ALA A 325 -20.84 -4.85 38.47
CA ALA A 325 -21.75 -5.36 39.49
C ALA A 325 -22.58 -4.23 40.12
N GLU A 326 -21.95 -3.09 40.40
CA GLU A 326 -22.60 -1.87 40.90
C GLU A 326 -23.64 -1.33 39.90
N ALA A 327 -23.25 -1.23 38.62
CA ALA A 327 -24.14 -0.78 37.55
C ALA A 327 -25.31 -1.75 37.33
N ARG A 328 -25.09 -3.07 37.45
CA ARG A 328 -26.16 -4.08 37.40
C ARG A 328 -27.10 -3.98 38.58
N ARG A 329 -26.58 -3.78 39.80
CA ARG A 329 -27.42 -3.55 40.99
C ARG A 329 -28.27 -2.28 40.82
N ALA A 330 -27.67 -1.19 40.33
CA ALA A 330 -28.40 0.05 40.06
C ALA A 330 -29.49 -0.09 38.97
N LEU A 331 -29.25 -0.93 37.95
CA LEU A 331 -30.24 -1.25 36.90
C LEU A 331 -31.35 -2.18 37.40
N ALA A 332 -31.01 -3.17 38.24
CA ALA A 332 -31.97 -4.08 38.87
C ALA A 332 -32.90 -3.32 39.84
N LEU A 333 -32.37 -2.35 40.59
CA LEU A 333 -33.14 -1.44 41.44
C LEU A 333 -34.11 -0.54 40.66
N ARG A 334 -33.88 -0.36 39.34
CA ARG A 334 -34.78 0.36 38.43
C ARG A 334 -35.74 -0.56 37.66
N GLY A 335 -35.78 -1.86 37.98
CA GLY A 335 -36.69 -2.83 37.36
C GLY A 335 -36.33 -3.27 35.94
N LEU A 336 -35.16 -2.88 35.42
CA LEU A 336 -34.70 -3.29 34.09
C LEU A 336 -33.89 -4.58 34.19
N ASP A 337 -34.58 -5.71 34.29
CA ASP A 337 -33.93 -7.03 34.30
C ASP A 337 -33.79 -7.59 32.88
N THR A 338 -32.59 -8.06 32.52
CA THR A 338 -32.24 -8.50 31.15
C THR A 338 -32.75 -9.92 30.82
N GLY A 339 -33.40 -10.57 31.79
CA GLY A 339 -34.24 -11.76 31.60
C GLY A 339 -33.62 -12.87 30.74
N ALA A 340 -34.44 -13.46 29.87
CA ALA A 340 -34.06 -14.55 28.96
C ALA A 340 -32.98 -14.13 27.94
N PHE A 341 -32.90 -12.84 27.59
CA PHE A 341 -31.92 -12.30 26.65
C PHE A 341 -30.50 -12.36 27.22
N GLY A 342 -30.29 -12.00 28.49
CA GLY A 342 -28.99 -12.11 29.17
C GLY A 342 -28.51 -13.57 29.30
N ALA A 343 -29.43 -14.52 29.51
CA ALA A 343 -29.12 -15.95 29.56
C ALA A 343 -28.80 -16.55 28.19
N TRP A 344 -29.46 -16.09 27.11
CA TRP A 344 -29.14 -16.47 25.74
C TRP A 344 -27.76 -15.92 25.33
N LEU A 345 -27.47 -14.67 25.69
CA LEU A 345 -26.19 -14.01 25.44
C LEU A 345 -25.01 -14.72 26.13
N PHE A 346 -25.23 -15.21 27.35
CA PHE A 346 -24.26 -16.02 28.09
C PHE A 346 -24.04 -17.42 27.49
N ARG A 347 -25.02 -17.96 26.78
CA ARG A 347 -24.97 -19.30 26.16
C ARG A 347 -24.24 -19.31 24.81
N HIS A 348 -24.19 -18.18 24.10
CA HIS A 348 -23.52 -18.06 22.78
C HIS A 348 -22.40 -17.00 22.72
N PRO A 349 -21.42 -17.00 23.64
CA PRO A 349 -20.38 -15.97 23.69
C PRO A 349 -19.49 -15.98 22.45
N THR A 350 -19.28 -17.11 21.79
CA THR A 350 -18.47 -17.23 20.56
C THR A 350 -19.17 -16.62 19.35
N ALA A 351 -20.47 -16.86 19.18
CA ALA A 351 -21.25 -16.34 18.07
C ALA A 351 -21.29 -14.79 18.09
N ILE A 352 -21.44 -14.19 19.27
CA ILE A 352 -21.44 -12.73 19.43
C ILE A 352 -20.07 -12.14 19.09
N GLY A 353 -18.98 -12.79 19.52
CA GLY A 353 -17.63 -12.34 19.19
C GLY A 353 -17.35 -12.41 17.69
N VAL A 354 -17.79 -13.47 17.02
CA VAL A 354 -17.68 -13.61 15.56
C VAL A 354 -18.57 -12.58 14.85
N MET A 355 -19.80 -12.36 15.31
CA MET A 355 -20.72 -11.37 14.76
C MET A 355 -20.13 -9.95 14.88
N LEU A 356 -19.59 -9.58 16.03
CA LEU A 356 -18.92 -8.29 16.23
C LEU A 356 -17.68 -8.15 15.35
N LEU A 357 -16.88 -9.22 15.19
CA LEU A 357 -15.72 -9.22 14.29
C LEU A 357 -16.14 -9.05 12.82
N VAL A 358 -17.17 -9.77 12.37
CA VAL A 358 -17.70 -9.65 11.01
C VAL A 358 -18.28 -8.26 10.79
N LEU A 359 -19.08 -7.74 11.72
CA LEU A 359 -19.65 -6.39 11.65
C LEU A 359 -18.54 -5.34 11.59
N ALA A 360 -17.46 -5.53 12.35
CA ALA A 360 -16.29 -4.64 12.34
C ALA A 360 -15.58 -4.63 10.98
N ILE A 361 -15.34 -5.82 10.40
CA ILE A 361 -14.71 -5.96 9.09
C ILE A 361 -15.59 -5.33 8.01
N VAL A 362 -16.90 -5.59 8.05
CA VAL A 362 -17.88 -5.03 7.10
C VAL A 362 -17.96 -3.51 7.25
N TRP A 363 -18.00 -2.98 8.48
CA TRP A 363 -18.01 -1.55 8.74
C TRP A 363 -16.73 -0.88 8.21
N LEU A 364 -15.56 -1.44 8.50
CA LEU A 364 -14.29 -0.93 7.96
C LEU A 364 -14.23 -1.02 6.43
N ALA A 365 -14.82 -2.04 5.81
CA ALA A 365 -14.88 -2.17 4.36
C ALA A 365 -15.83 -1.15 3.69
N LEU A 366 -16.89 -0.74 4.40
CA LEU A 366 -17.90 0.23 3.95
C LEU A 366 -17.44 1.68 4.12
N LEU A 367 -16.61 1.97 5.12
CA LEU A 367 -15.98 3.28 5.30
C LEU A 367 -14.89 3.47 4.25
N ARG A 368 -15.29 3.84 3.02
CA ARG A 368 -14.34 4.32 2.02
C ARG A 368 -14.53 5.81 1.80
N PRO A 369 -13.48 6.65 1.95
CA PRO A 369 -12.11 6.33 2.39
C PRO A 369 -11.96 6.11 3.90
N LEU A 370 -11.11 5.16 4.34
CA LEU A 370 -10.83 4.92 5.76
C LEU A 370 -9.91 6.04 6.29
N THR A 371 -10.39 6.86 7.21
CA THR A 371 -9.50 7.73 8.00
C THR A 371 -9.03 7.02 9.28
N LEU A 372 -7.88 7.43 9.84
CA LEU A 372 -7.40 6.93 11.14
C LEU A 372 -8.44 7.18 12.26
N GLY A 373 -9.21 8.26 12.15
CA GLY A 373 -10.31 8.59 13.05
C GLY A 373 -11.45 7.57 12.96
N ASP A 374 -11.78 7.10 11.76
CA ASP A 374 -12.85 6.11 11.57
C ASP A 374 -12.45 4.74 12.13
N ALA A 375 -11.20 4.31 11.94
CA ALA A 375 -10.69 3.08 12.54
C ALA A 375 -10.70 3.14 14.07
N ALA A 376 -10.32 4.28 14.66
CA ALA A 376 -10.41 4.53 16.10
C ALA A 376 -11.86 4.59 16.59
N GLY A 377 -12.77 5.18 15.83
CA GLY A 377 -14.20 5.25 16.12
C GLY A 377 -14.86 3.87 16.12
N VAL A 378 -14.59 3.04 15.10
CA VAL A 378 -15.07 1.66 15.03
C VAL A 378 -14.47 0.84 16.18
N PHE A 379 -13.20 1.03 16.51
CA PHE A 379 -12.57 0.40 17.68
C PHE A 379 -13.29 0.76 18.98
N ALA A 380 -13.56 2.05 19.20
CA ALA A 380 -14.26 2.54 20.38
C ALA A 380 -15.69 1.97 20.45
N VAL A 381 -16.43 2.00 19.35
CA VAL A 381 -17.80 1.45 19.28
C VAL A 381 -17.82 -0.05 19.56
N LEU A 382 -16.87 -0.83 19.01
CA LEU A 382 -16.80 -2.27 19.28
C LEU A 382 -16.32 -2.58 20.68
N LEU A 383 -15.40 -1.79 21.24
CA LEU A 383 -14.94 -1.95 22.61
C LEU A 383 -16.07 -1.62 23.59
N ILE A 384 -16.86 -0.58 23.30
CA ILE A 384 -18.08 -0.23 24.04
C ILE A 384 -19.13 -1.33 23.88
N THR A 385 -19.38 -1.82 22.67
CA THR A 385 -20.38 -2.87 22.40
C THR A 385 -19.97 -4.20 23.05
N TRP A 386 -18.68 -4.52 23.00
CA TRP A 386 -18.11 -5.66 23.70
C TRP A 386 -18.24 -5.50 25.23
N TRP A 387 -17.94 -4.32 25.76
CA TRP A 387 -18.09 -3.99 27.18
C TRP A 387 -19.55 -4.09 27.64
N LEU A 388 -20.48 -3.53 26.88
CA LEU A 388 -21.93 -3.64 27.11
C LEU A 388 -22.39 -5.11 27.05
N SER A 389 -21.93 -5.88 26.08
CA SER A 389 -22.25 -7.32 25.99
C SER A 389 -21.74 -8.12 27.19
N ALA A 390 -20.58 -7.73 27.76
CA ALA A 390 -20.04 -8.33 28.98
C ALA A 390 -20.78 -7.86 30.23
N LEU A 391 -21.35 -6.65 30.21
CA LEU A 391 -22.17 -6.08 31.28
C LEU A 391 -23.54 -6.79 31.36
N LEU A 392 -24.12 -7.14 30.21
CA LEU A 392 -25.43 -7.81 30.08
C LEU A 392 -25.39 -9.34 30.31
N GLN A 393 -24.20 -9.94 30.44
CA GLN A 393 -24.05 -11.38 30.72
C GLN A 393 -24.32 -11.70 32.20
N ARG A 394 -25.43 -12.38 32.49
CA ARG A 394 -25.81 -12.87 33.83
C ARG A 394 -25.12 -14.21 34.15
N ARG A 395 -24.46 -14.32 35.30
CA ARG A 395 -23.80 -15.58 35.73
C ARG A 395 -24.80 -16.45 36.50
N PRO A 396 -24.79 -17.79 36.33
CA PRO A 396 -25.73 -18.70 36.99
C PRO A 396 -25.70 -18.65 38.54
N ASP A 397 -24.59 -18.19 39.11
CA ASP A 397 -24.33 -18.18 40.55
C ASP A 397 -25.21 -17.17 41.32
N GLU A 398 -25.85 -16.23 40.63
CA GLU A 398 -26.72 -15.18 41.21
C GLU A 398 -28.15 -15.65 41.51
N ARG A 399 -28.52 -16.89 41.15
CA ARG A 399 -29.86 -17.46 41.45
C ARG A 399 -30.03 -17.94 42.90
N GLY A 400 -28.95 -18.01 43.68
CA GLY A 400 -28.96 -18.65 45.00
C GLY A 400 -29.67 -17.88 46.10
N ASP A 401 -29.69 -16.54 46.03
CA ASP A 401 -30.12 -15.71 47.17
C ASP A 401 -31.64 -15.45 47.24
N ASP A 402 -32.35 -15.43 46.11
CA ASP A 402 -33.79 -15.12 46.11
C ASP A 402 -34.67 -16.28 46.61
N SER A 403 -34.17 -17.51 46.60
CA SER A 403 -34.96 -18.69 47.04
C SER A 403 -34.96 -18.91 48.55
N ALA A 404 -34.15 -18.17 49.31
CA ALA A 404 -34.09 -18.28 50.77
C ALA A 404 -35.07 -17.35 51.49
N THR A 405 -35.66 -16.35 50.80
CA THR A 405 -36.53 -15.35 51.42
C THR A 405 -38.02 -15.71 51.40
N GLU A 406 -38.44 -16.77 50.67
CA GLU A 406 -39.84 -17.22 50.61
C GLU A 406 -40.18 -18.40 51.53
N ARG A 407 -39.31 -18.75 52.50
CA ARG A 407 -39.65 -19.73 53.57
C ARG A 407 -39.38 -19.16 54.96
N GLY A 408 -39.94 -17.98 55.24
CA GLY A 408 -40.06 -17.40 56.57
C GLY A 408 -41.50 -17.49 57.06
#